data_AF-A0A919A0A1-F1
#
_entry.id   AF-A0A919A0A1-F1
#
_cell.length_a   1.000
_cell.length_b   1.000
_cell.length_c   1.000
_cell.angle_alpha   90.00
_cell.angle_beta   90.00
_cell.angle_gamma   90.00
#
_symmetry.space_group_name_H-M   'P 1'
#
loop_
_entity.id
_entity.type
_entity.pdbx_description
1 polymer ?
#
loop_
_entity_poly.entity_id
_entity_poly.type
_entity_poly.pdbx_seq_one_letter_code
_entity_poly.pdbx_strand_id
1 'polypeptide(L)'
;MDDELHQVRISASHATATLALDGRDISKQVRGYQLSQAAGAPPVLVLQMSQLVKDDFEGLARVVIGDPPDPGPAAAAFLAAIDAGELERQVLARHDLMDGGPNELTRAMLRLLQEWARGEWKREVADGVPQ
;
A
#
# COMPACT_ATOMS: atom_id res chain seq x y z
N MET A 1 -16.17 -9.25 25.95
CA MET A 1 -14.73 -9.53 26.04
C MET A 1 -14.08 -8.16 26.13
N ASP A 2 -13.39 -7.87 27.23
CA ASP A 2 -12.65 -6.62 27.36
C ASP A 2 -11.44 -6.69 26.42
N ASP A 3 -11.40 -5.79 25.44
CA ASP A 3 -10.27 -5.62 24.54
C ASP A 3 -9.17 -4.85 25.30
N GLU A 4 -8.20 -5.58 25.83
CA GLU A 4 -7.08 -4.98 26.56
C GLU A 4 -6.11 -4.26 25.59
N LEU A 5 -5.76 -3.02 25.93
CA LEU A 5 -4.85 -2.20 25.14
C LEU A 5 -3.40 -2.53 25.47
N HIS A 6 -2.62 -2.94 24.47
CA HIS A 6 -1.19 -3.23 24.62
C HIS A 6 -0.31 -2.03 24.28
N GLN A 7 0.83 -1.91 24.98
CA GLN A 7 1.80 -0.87 24.70
C GLN A 7 2.69 -1.30 23.53
N VAL A 8 2.67 -0.53 22.45
CA VAL A 8 3.54 -0.75 21.29
C VAL A 8 4.56 0.39 21.22
N ARG A 9 5.83 0.04 21.02
CA ARG A 9 6.90 0.98 20.69
C ARG A 9 7.56 0.57 19.38
N ILE A 10 7.48 1.47 18.40
CA ILE A 10 8.17 1.34 17.11
C ILE A 10 9.26 2.40 17.10
N SER A 11 10.50 1.99 16.88
CA SER A 11 11.62 2.92 16.71
C SER A 11 12.30 2.61 15.38
N ALA A 12 12.19 3.54 14.43
CA ALA A 12 12.84 3.41 13.14
C ALA A 12 14.04 4.36 13.06
N SER A 13 15.19 3.83 12.66
CA SER A 13 16.34 4.59 12.16
C SER A 13 16.40 4.47 10.64
N HIS A 14 17.28 5.23 9.99
CA HIS A 14 17.47 5.19 8.53
C HIS A 14 17.79 3.79 7.97
N ALA A 15 18.20 2.82 8.79
CA ALA A 15 18.59 1.49 8.34
C ALA A 15 17.89 0.33 9.08
N THR A 16 17.31 0.57 10.26
CA THR A 16 16.73 -0.50 11.10
C THR A 16 15.48 -0.03 11.81
N ALA A 17 14.48 -0.90 11.91
CA ALA A 17 13.32 -0.70 12.76
C ALA A 17 13.38 -1.70 13.92
N THR A 18 13.20 -1.21 15.14
CA THR A 18 12.93 -2.05 16.31
C THR A 18 11.44 -1.97 16.66
N LEU A 19 10.88 -3.12 17.00
CA LEU A 19 9.49 -3.28 17.41
C LEU A 19 9.47 -3.94 18.78
N ALA A 20 8.91 -3.24 19.77
CA ALA A 20 8.67 -3.78 21.10
C ALA A 20 7.18 -3.80 21.42
N LEU A 21 6.72 -4.93 21.97
CA LEU A 21 5.37 -5.15 22.47
C LEU A 21 5.46 -5.36 23.98
N ASP A 22 4.76 -4.53 24.77
CA ASP A 22 4.82 -4.52 26.24
C ASP A 22 6.26 -4.51 26.79
N GLY A 23 7.15 -3.81 26.07
CA GLY A 23 8.57 -3.69 26.41
C GLY A 23 9.46 -4.84 25.93
N ARG A 24 8.91 -5.94 25.38
CA ARG A 24 9.67 -7.04 24.79
C ARG A 24 9.99 -6.77 23.32
N ASP A 25 11.27 -6.80 22.97
CA ASP A 25 11.72 -6.70 21.56
C ASP A 25 11.35 -7.95 20.77
N ILE A 26 10.53 -7.77 19.72
CA ILE A 26 10.06 -8.82 18.81
C ILE A 26 10.58 -8.64 17.38
N SER A 27 11.55 -7.74 17.16
CA SER A 27 12.01 -7.35 15.81
C SER A 27 12.51 -8.52 14.96
N LYS A 28 13.07 -9.56 15.58
CA LYS A 28 13.57 -10.77 14.89
C LYS A 28 12.46 -11.78 14.54
N GLN A 29 11.30 -11.64 15.17
CA GLN A 29 10.17 -12.55 15.01
C GLN A 29 9.20 -12.07 13.93
N VAL A 30 9.28 -10.79 13.56
CA VAL A 30 8.38 -10.13 12.63
C VAL A 30 9.10 -9.83 11.32
N ARG A 31 8.52 -10.23 10.18
CA ARG A 31 9.05 -9.90 8.84
C ARG A 31 8.47 -8.58 8.30
N GLY A 32 7.38 -8.10 8.87
CA GLY A 32 6.70 -6.87 8.49
C GLY A 32 5.52 -6.57 9.39
N TYR A 33 5.06 -5.32 9.41
CA TYR A 33 3.87 -4.91 10.14
C TYR A 33 3.09 -3.84 9.39
N GLN A 34 1.80 -3.71 9.69
CA GLN A 34 0.94 -2.64 9.20
C GLN A 34 0.22 -1.98 10.38
N LEU A 35 0.37 -0.66 10.50
CA LEU A 35 -0.33 0.16 11.49
C LEU A 35 -1.36 1.02 10.77
N SER A 36 -2.62 0.92 11.16
CA SER A 36 -3.71 1.77 10.64
C SER A 36 -4.46 2.45 11.77
N GLN A 37 -4.85 3.69 11.55
CA GLN A 37 -5.66 4.45 12.52
C GLN A 37 -6.63 5.37 11.77
N ALA A 38 -7.91 5.28 12.10
CA ALA A 38 -8.89 6.29 11.73
C ALA A 38 -8.97 7.36 12.83
N ALA A 39 -9.23 8.62 12.45
CA ALA A 39 -9.38 9.70 13.41
C ALA A 39 -10.49 9.37 14.44
N GLY A 40 -10.16 9.48 15.73
CA GLY A 40 -11.08 9.14 16.82
C GLY A 40 -11.23 7.66 17.14
N ALA A 41 -10.53 6.76 16.43
CA ALA A 41 -10.50 5.33 16.71
C ALA A 41 -9.14 4.87 17.30
N PRO A 42 -9.12 3.77 18.07
CA PRO A 42 -7.87 3.13 18.48
C PRO A 42 -7.04 2.67 17.28
N PRO A 43 -5.70 2.72 17.34
CA PRO A 43 -4.83 2.18 16.30
C PRO A 43 -4.93 0.65 16.23
N VAL A 44 -4.83 0.11 15.02
CA VAL A 44 -4.80 -1.33 14.73
C VAL A 44 -3.43 -1.70 14.19
N LEU A 45 -2.75 -2.65 14.85
CA LEU A 45 -1.45 -3.19 14.44
C LEU A 45 -1.59 -4.64 13.97
N VAL A 46 -1.18 -4.90 12.74
CA VAL A 46 -1.10 -6.26 12.16
C VAL A 46 0.37 -6.64 12.04
N LEU A 47 0.76 -7.77 12.63
CA LEU A 47 2.13 -8.28 12.58
C LEU A 47 2.23 -9.49 11.65
N GLN A 48 3.21 -9.48 10.76
CA GLN A 48 3.51 -10.61 9.88
C GLN A 48 4.70 -11.37 10.46
N MET A 49 4.49 -12.61 10.91
CA MET A 49 5.55 -13.41 11.52
C MET A 49 6.56 -13.92 10.48
N SER A 50 7.81 -14.05 10.91
CA SER A 50 8.86 -14.75 10.15
C SER A 50 8.66 -16.27 10.24
N GLN A 51 8.92 -16.97 9.13
CA GLN A 51 8.83 -18.45 9.08
C GLN A 51 9.93 -19.16 9.88
N LEU A 52 10.95 -18.42 10.33
CA LEU A 52 12.10 -18.94 11.09
C LEU A 52 11.85 -19.00 12.60
N VAL A 53 10.70 -18.52 13.07
CA VAL A 53 10.31 -18.60 14.48
C VAL A 53 9.81 -20.01 14.77
N LYS A 54 10.58 -20.79 15.54
CA LYS A 54 10.21 -22.13 16.02
C LYS A 54 9.54 -22.13 17.40
N ASP A 55 9.61 -21.01 18.11
CA ASP A 55 9.09 -20.88 19.47
C ASP A 55 7.69 -20.25 19.45
N ASP A 56 6.86 -20.65 20.41
CA ASP A 56 5.51 -20.12 20.59
C ASP A 56 5.53 -18.60 20.71
N PHE A 57 4.71 -17.93 19.89
CA PHE A 57 4.43 -16.50 20.08
C PHE A 57 3.55 -16.35 21.32
N GLU A 58 4.16 -15.90 22.42
CA GLU A 58 3.45 -15.60 23.66
C GLU A 58 3.25 -14.08 23.75
N GLY A 59 2.03 -13.64 23.40
CA GLY A 59 1.61 -12.24 23.40
C GLY A 59 0.15 -12.12 22.96
N LEU A 60 -0.57 -11.15 23.53
CA LEU A 60 -1.94 -10.86 23.13
C LEU A 60 -1.90 -9.90 21.93
N ALA A 61 -2.43 -10.36 20.79
CA ALA A 61 -2.56 -9.57 19.57
C ALA A 61 -4.02 -9.60 19.12
N ARG A 62 -4.51 -8.48 18.56
CA ARG A 62 -5.81 -8.47 17.88
C ARG A 62 -5.67 -9.27 16.58
N VAL A 63 -6.00 -10.55 16.65
CA VAL A 63 -6.08 -11.43 15.47
C VAL A 63 -7.39 -11.11 14.76
N VAL A 64 -7.32 -10.30 13.71
CA VAL A 64 -8.44 -10.16 12.78
C VAL A 64 -8.48 -11.42 11.92
N ILE A 65 -9.28 -12.40 12.32
CA ILE A 65 -9.69 -13.50 11.44
C ILE A 65 -10.81 -12.93 10.57
N GLY A 66 -10.43 -12.42 9.42
CA GLY A 66 -11.33 -11.90 8.41
C GLY A 66 -10.62 -11.96 7.06
N ASP A 67 -11.40 -11.88 5.99
CA ASP A 67 -10.82 -11.77 4.67
C ASP A 67 -9.99 -10.47 4.59
N PRO A 68 -8.83 -10.50 3.91
CA PRO A 68 -8.09 -9.27 3.64
C PRO A 68 -9.06 -8.23 3.06
N PRO A 69 -8.89 -6.93 3.38
CA PRO A 69 -9.79 -5.89 2.92
C PRO A 69 -9.99 -6.03 1.41
N ASP A 70 -11.25 -6.16 1.00
CA ASP A 70 -11.61 -6.36 -0.39
C ASP A 70 -10.93 -5.26 -1.24
N PRO A 71 -10.10 -5.62 -2.25
CA PRO A 71 -9.49 -4.62 -3.11
C PRO A 71 -10.54 -3.87 -3.95
N GLY A 72 -11.77 -4.39 -4.08
CA GLY A 72 -12.85 -3.83 -4.89
C GLY A 72 -13.15 -2.35 -4.58
N PRO A 73 -13.50 -1.97 -3.35
CA PRO A 73 -13.74 -0.57 -2.98
C PRO A 73 -12.57 0.37 -3.27
N ALA A 74 -11.32 -0.06 -3.01
CA ALA A 74 -10.14 0.74 -3.29
C ALA A 74 -9.90 0.93 -4.79
N ALA A 75 -10.08 -0.14 -5.57
CA ALA A 75 -9.99 -0.10 -7.04
C ALA A 75 -11.10 0.79 -7.63
N ALA A 76 -12.33 0.71 -7.13
CA ALA A 76 -13.43 1.55 -7.58
C ALA A 76 -13.17 3.04 -7.32
N ALA A 77 -12.67 3.38 -6.12
CA ALA A 77 -12.31 4.75 -5.78
C ALA A 77 -11.17 5.29 -6.66
N PHE A 78 -10.14 4.48 -6.90
CA PHE A 78 -9.04 4.83 -7.81
C PHE A 78 -9.55 5.09 -9.23
N LEU A 79 -10.32 4.16 -9.81
CA LEU A 79 -10.84 4.27 -11.18
C LEU A 79 -11.81 5.46 -11.32
N ALA A 80 -12.61 5.75 -10.30
CA ALA A 80 -13.52 6.91 -10.30
C ALA A 80 -12.80 8.26 -10.24
N ALA A 81 -11.56 8.30 -9.74
CA ALA A 81 -10.75 9.51 -9.69
C ALA A 81 -10.00 9.79 -11.01
N ILE A 82 -10.03 8.86 -11.97
CA ILE A 82 -9.35 9.01 -13.26
C ILE A 82 -10.12 9.93 -14.20
N ASP A 83 -9.45 10.95 -14.72
CA ASP A 83 -9.93 11.72 -15.86
C ASP A 83 -9.79 10.88 -17.13
N ALA A 84 -10.92 10.53 -17.75
CA ALA A 84 -10.95 9.69 -18.95
C ALA A 84 -10.26 10.35 -20.16
N GLY A 85 -10.35 11.69 -20.28
CA GLY A 85 -9.69 12.42 -21.37
C GLY A 85 -8.18 12.47 -21.19
N GLU A 86 -7.68 12.60 -19.96
CA GLU A 86 -6.26 12.51 -19.66
C GLU A 86 -5.73 11.09 -19.92
N LEU A 87 -6.48 10.07 -19.51
CA LEU A 87 -6.15 8.67 -19.80
C LEU A 87 -6.01 8.44 -21.31
N GLU A 88 -6.98 8.89 -22.10
CA GLU A 88 -6.95 8.74 -23.56
C GLU A 88 -5.74 9.46 -24.19
N ARG A 89 -5.52 10.74 -23.83
CA ARG A 89 -4.39 11.52 -24.35
C ARG A 89 -3.05 10.85 -24.05
N GLN A 90 -2.84 10.44 -22.81
CA GLN A 90 -1.59 9.83 -22.36
C GLN A 90 -1.34 8.48 -23.02
N VAL A 91 -2.39 7.67 -23.19
CA VAL A 91 -2.26 6.37 -23.88
C VAL A 91 -1.89 6.59 -25.34
N LEU A 92 -2.58 7.50 -26.05
CA LEU A 92 -2.30 7.77 -27.47
C LEU A 92 -0.93 8.41 -27.71
N ALA A 93 -0.36 9.10 -26.71
CA ALA A 93 0.97 9.67 -26.78
C ALA A 93 2.11 8.65 -26.60
N ARG A 94 1.81 7.40 -26.22
CA ARG A 94 2.84 6.39 -25.96
C ARG A 94 3.53 5.94 -27.25
N HIS A 95 4.86 5.90 -27.21
CA HIS A 95 5.69 5.42 -28.32
C HIS A 95 5.67 3.89 -28.51
N ASP A 96 5.13 3.13 -27.54
CA ASP A 96 5.06 1.66 -27.58
C ASP A 96 3.73 1.12 -28.11
N LEU A 97 2.81 1.98 -28.55
CA LEU A 97 1.66 1.59 -29.38
C LEU A 97 2.15 1.35 -30.81
N MET A 98 2.15 0.09 -31.27
CA MET A 98 2.57 -0.34 -32.60
C MET A 98 1.41 -0.92 -33.42
N ASP A 99 1.06 -0.27 -34.53
CA ASP A 99 0.36 -0.78 -35.74
C ASP A 99 -0.97 -1.55 -35.61
N GLY A 100 -1.58 -1.71 -34.43
CA GLY A 100 -2.99 -2.12 -34.32
C GLY A 100 -3.23 -3.60 -34.07
N GLY A 101 -2.40 -4.22 -33.20
CA GLY A 101 -2.64 -5.58 -32.74
C GLY A 101 -3.97 -5.72 -31.96
N PRO A 102 -4.57 -6.92 -31.88
CA PRO A 102 -5.84 -7.11 -31.16
C PRO A 102 -5.76 -6.64 -29.71
N ASN A 103 -6.70 -5.82 -29.25
CA ASN A 103 -6.79 -5.27 -27.88
C ASN A 103 -5.57 -4.43 -27.44
N GLU A 104 -4.76 -3.93 -28.36
CA GLU A 104 -3.54 -3.19 -28.02
C GLU A 104 -3.81 -1.89 -27.24
N LEU A 105 -4.76 -1.08 -27.70
CA LEU A 105 -5.17 0.13 -27.01
C LEU A 105 -5.63 -0.16 -25.58
N THR A 106 -6.45 -1.21 -25.40
CA THR A 106 -6.92 -1.63 -24.08
C THR A 106 -5.77 -2.09 -23.18
N ARG A 107 -4.79 -2.83 -23.73
CA ARG A 107 -3.60 -3.23 -22.97
C ARG A 107 -2.75 -2.02 -22.55
N ALA A 108 -2.61 -1.04 -23.42
CA ALA A 108 -1.90 0.21 -23.12
C ALA A 108 -2.62 1.01 -22.02
N MET A 109 -3.95 1.12 -22.09
CA MET A 109 -4.77 1.72 -21.02
C MET A 109 -4.58 1.01 -19.68
N LEU A 110 -4.67 -0.32 -19.65
CA LEU A 110 -4.50 -1.11 -18.43
C LEU A 110 -3.08 -0.98 -17.85
N ARG A 111 -2.05 -0.91 -18.70
CA ARG A 111 -0.67 -0.70 -18.25
C ARG A 111 -0.50 0.69 -17.64
N LEU A 112 -1.02 1.72 -18.29
CA LEU A 112 -0.93 3.09 -17.79
C LEU A 112 -1.65 3.27 -16.45
N LEU A 113 -2.83 2.67 -16.29
CA LEU A 113 -3.55 2.66 -15.00
C LEU A 113 -2.74 1.98 -13.87
N GLN A 114 -1.98 0.92 -14.18
CA GLN A 114 -1.10 0.27 -13.21
C GLN A 114 0.09 1.17 -12.83
N GLU A 115 0.71 1.85 -13.81
CA GLU A 115 1.79 2.81 -13.57
C GLU A 115 1.29 3.94 -12.64
N TRP A 116 0.08 4.46 -12.87
CA TRP A 116 -0.53 5.50 -12.04
C TRP A 116 -0.84 5.00 -10.63
N ALA A 117 -1.39 3.80 -10.50
CA ALA A 117 -1.68 3.19 -9.19
C ALA A 117 -0.41 2.96 -8.35
N ARG A 118 0.76 2.77 -8.99
CA ARG A 118 2.07 2.67 -8.32
C ARG A 118 2.71 4.02 -8.00
N GLY A 119 2.11 5.13 -8.43
CA GLY A 119 2.68 6.47 -8.25
C GLY A 119 3.85 6.76 -9.19
N GLU A 120 4.00 6.01 -10.28
CA GLU A 120 5.06 6.18 -11.29
C GLU A 120 4.76 7.34 -12.26
N TRP A 121 3.72 8.14 -11.96
CA TRP A 121 3.31 9.29 -12.74
C TRP A 121 4.30 10.46 -12.61
N LYS A 122 5.06 10.69 -13.68
CA LYS A 122 5.79 11.95 -13.85
C LYS A 122 4.86 12.99 -14.46
N ARG A 123 4.36 13.89 -13.61
CA ARG A 123 3.73 15.12 -14.09
C ARG A 123 4.82 15.96 -14.76
N GLU A 124 4.76 16.16 -16.08
CA GLU A 124 5.57 17.22 -16.68
C GLU A 124 5.15 18.54 -16.03
N VAL A 125 6.05 19.09 -15.22
CA VAL A 125 5.88 20.42 -14.66
C VAL A 125 5.99 21.38 -15.84
N ALA A 126 4.90 22.10 -16.13
CA ALA A 126 4.95 23.23 -17.05
C ALA A 126 5.75 24.37 -16.39
N ASP A 127 7.06 24.22 -16.29
CA ASP A 127 7.98 25.31 -15.97
C ASP A 127 8.11 26.18 -17.22
N GLY A 128 7.33 27.26 -17.25
CA GLY A 128 7.29 28.16 -18.39
C GLY A 128 6.49 29.44 -18.15
N VAL A 129 6.73 30.14 -17.03
CA VAL A 129 6.38 31.56 -16.92
C VAL A 129 7.69 32.36 -16.90
N PRO A 130 8.03 33.12 -17.95
CA PRO A 130 9.18 34.03 -17.90
C PRO A 130 8.85 35.25 -17.02
N GLN A 131 9.88 35.72 -16.33
CA GLN A 131 9.89 36.90 -15.44
C GLN A 131 9.54 38.20 -16.16
#